data_AF-A0AAU8M676-F1
#
_entry.id   AF-A0AAU8M676-F1
#
_cell.length_a   1.000
_cell.length_b   1.000
_cell.length_c   1.000
_cell.angle_alpha   90.00
_cell.angle_beta   90.00
_cell.angle_gamma   90.00
#
_symmetry.space_group_name_H-M   'P 1'
#
loop_
_entity.id
_entity.type
_entity.pdbx_description
1 polymer ?
#
loop_
_entity_poly.entity_id
_entity_poly.type
_entity_poly.pdbx_seq_one_letter_code
_entity_poly.pdbx_strand_id
1 'polypeptide(L)'
;MYTRFCQAVVGMHLVAGMVLLAGCTQESVSPCDELMGDYATKPKNQPRIRIEKSGENFLFTHRESGAQVSEPLTPLPTAEIVEMFEGKIVPPRCILTADGMKIMKLPAGSGVNPTEDPDRKLSQYPEPTPFLMGISAGVAAVLGLYPVPHQETLKDIDEEDEDDDGYIYSK
;
A
#
# COMPACT_ATOMS: atom_id res chain seq x y z
N MET A 1 12.41 -5.09 -20.30
CA MET A 1 12.03 -6.00 -21.39
C MET A 1 12.86 -7.28 -21.23
N TYR A 2 12.38 -8.25 -20.44
CA TYR A 2 13.13 -9.50 -20.20
C TYR A 2 12.49 -10.65 -20.98
N THR A 3 13.30 -11.24 -21.86
CA THR A 3 12.98 -12.30 -22.79
C THR A 3 12.96 -13.67 -22.12
N ARG A 4 12.00 -14.50 -22.56
CA ARG A 4 11.67 -15.85 -22.09
C ARG A 4 12.73 -16.89 -22.48
N PHE A 5 12.88 -17.92 -21.66
CA PHE A 5 13.31 -19.24 -22.11
C PHE A 5 12.39 -20.32 -21.52
N CYS A 6 11.42 -20.80 -22.32
CA CYS A 6 10.78 -22.08 -22.09
C CYS A 6 11.49 -23.11 -22.98
N GLN A 7 12.26 -24.01 -22.37
CA GLN A 7 13.01 -25.04 -23.09
C GLN A 7 12.07 -26.22 -23.40
N ALA A 8 11.79 -26.47 -24.68
CA ALA A 8 11.01 -27.62 -25.13
C ALA A 8 11.93 -28.84 -25.27
N VAL A 9 11.71 -29.88 -24.46
CA VAL A 9 12.35 -31.20 -24.65
C VAL A 9 11.46 -32.01 -25.58
N VAL A 10 11.87 -32.17 -26.84
CA VAL A 10 11.21 -33.03 -27.82
C VAL A 10 11.87 -34.42 -27.77
N GLY A 11 11.28 -35.33 -27.00
CA GLY A 11 11.58 -36.76 -27.04
C GLY A 11 10.47 -37.51 -27.77
N MET A 12 10.76 -38.04 -28.95
CA MET A 12 9.87 -38.93 -29.72
C MET A 12 9.66 -40.24 -28.95
N HIS A 13 8.46 -40.50 -28.42
CA HIS A 13 7.87 -41.85 -28.34
C HIS A 13 6.33 -41.78 -28.25
N LEU A 14 5.68 -42.54 -29.14
CA LEU A 14 4.24 -42.78 -29.20
C LEU A 14 3.73 -43.49 -27.93
N VAL A 15 2.56 -43.05 -27.44
CA VAL A 15 1.44 -43.82 -26.84
C VAL A 15 0.75 -43.03 -25.71
N ALA A 16 -0.57 -42.88 -25.87
CA ALA A 16 -1.59 -42.52 -24.87
C ALA A 16 -1.60 -41.08 -24.33
N GLY A 17 -2.74 -40.42 -24.53
CA GLY A 17 -2.97 -39.02 -24.19
C GLY A 17 -2.91 -38.74 -22.69
N MET A 18 -2.13 -37.72 -22.36
CA MET A 18 -2.43 -36.81 -21.27
C MET A 18 -1.97 -35.43 -21.75
N VAL A 19 -2.93 -34.63 -22.23
CA VAL A 19 -2.72 -33.19 -22.39
C VAL A 19 -2.61 -32.64 -20.97
N LEU A 20 -1.39 -32.58 -20.44
CA LEU A 20 -1.09 -31.79 -19.27
C LEU A 20 -1.29 -30.33 -19.68
N LEU A 21 -2.51 -29.83 -19.46
CA LEU A 21 -2.78 -28.41 -19.38
C LEU A 21 -1.97 -27.90 -18.20
N ALA A 22 -0.72 -27.53 -18.46
CA ALA A 22 0.01 -26.61 -17.61
C ALA A 22 -0.76 -25.28 -17.68
N GLY A 23 -1.81 -25.19 -16.84
CA GLY A 23 -2.47 -23.94 -16.58
C GLY A 23 -1.41 -23.01 -16.03
N CYS A 24 -1.01 -22.02 -16.82
CA CYS A 24 -0.48 -20.81 -16.24
C CYS A 24 -1.60 -20.30 -15.34
N THR A 25 -1.56 -20.59 -14.05
CA THR A 25 -2.31 -19.85 -13.06
C THR A 25 -1.79 -18.43 -13.19
N GLN A 26 -2.50 -17.62 -13.95
CA GLN A 26 -2.31 -16.17 -13.92
C GLN A 26 -2.68 -15.81 -12.49
N GLU A 27 -1.67 -15.60 -11.65
CA GLU A 27 -1.87 -15.10 -10.30
C GLU A 27 -2.72 -13.84 -10.45
N SER A 28 -3.96 -13.90 -9.96
CA SER A 28 -4.88 -12.78 -10.08
C SER A 28 -4.25 -11.62 -9.32
N VAL A 29 -3.84 -10.58 -10.05
CA VAL A 29 -3.27 -9.37 -9.45
C VAL A 29 -4.32 -8.83 -8.48
N SER A 30 -3.97 -8.79 -7.19
CA SER A 30 -4.88 -8.31 -6.17
C SER A 30 -5.00 -6.79 -6.31
N PRO A 31 -6.19 -6.18 -6.18
CA PRO A 31 -6.32 -4.73 -6.14
C PRO A 31 -5.46 -4.08 -5.04
N CYS A 32 -5.11 -4.84 -3.99
CA CYS A 32 -4.22 -4.41 -2.91
C CYS A 32 -2.75 -4.30 -3.32
N ASP A 33 -2.35 -4.92 -4.42
CA ASP A 33 -0.97 -4.83 -4.92
C ASP A 33 -0.62 -3.37 -5.31
N GLU A 34 -1.62 -2.52 -5.56
CA GLU A 34 -1.42 -1.08 -5.79
C GLU A 34 -0.97 -0.31 -4.54
N LEU A 35 -1.10 -0.89 -3.36
CA LEU A 35 -0.64 -0.33 -2.08
C LEU A 35 0.78 -0.76 -1.74
N MET A 36 1.43 -1.58 -2.57
CA MET A 36 2.82 -1.95 -2.36
C MET A 36 3.75 -0.80 -2.75
N GLY A 37 4.78 -0.59 -1.94
CA GLY A 37 5.82 0.40 -2.23
C GLY A 37 6.40 1.05 -0.98
N ASP A 38 7.30 1.99 -1.25
CA ASP A 38 7.94 2.84 -0.26
C ASP A 38 7.21 4.19 -0.19
N TYR A 39 6.93 4.65 1.02
CA TYR A 39 6.13 5.84 1.27
C TYR A 39 6.83 6.79 2.24
N ALA A 40 6.74 8.08 1.93
CA ALA A 40 7.06 9.17 2.83
C ALA A 40 5.79 9.90 3.26
N THR A 41 5.85 10.63 4.39
CA THR A 41 4.78 11.50 4.88
C THR A 41 4.77 12.88 4.21
N LYS A 42 5.82 13.19 3.44
CA LYS A 42 5.92 14.37 2.56
C LYS A 42 6.51 13.97 1.20
N PRO A 43 6.20 14.71 0.12
CA PRO A 43 6.74 14.45 -1.21
C PRO A 43 8.27 14.48 -1.23
N LYS A 44 8.90 13.57 -1.97
CA LYS A 44 10.35 13.51 -2.22
C LYS A 44 11.23 13.30 -0.98
N ASN A 45 10.64 13.13 0.21
CA ASN A 45 11.38 12.77 1.42
C ASN A 45 11.83 11.31 1.37
N GLN A 46 12.74 10.97 2.28
CA GLN A 46 13.14 9.58 2.50
C GLN A 46 11.93 8.75 2.95
N PRO A 47 11.76 7.50 2.45
CA PRO A 47 10.65 6.66 2.88
C PRO A 47 10.75 6.33 4.36
N ARG A 48 9.63 6.47 5.06
CA ARG A 48 9.47 6.07 6.47
C ARG A 48 8.75 4.73 6.59
N ILE A 49 7.97 4.39 5.57
CA ILE A 49 7.05 3.27 5.55
C ILE A 49 7.31 2.46 4.30
N ARG A 50 7.22 1.14 4.42
CA ARG A 50 7.22 0.21 3.31
C ARG A 50 6.05 -0.76 3.44
N ILE A 51 5.39 -1.03 2.31
CA ILE A 51 4.35 -2.04 2.21
C ILE A 51 4.80 -3.08 1.19
N GLU A 52 4.90 -4.33 1.63
CA GLU A 52 5.34 -5.45 0.80
C GLU A 52 4.33 -6.60 0.84
N LYS A 53 4.28 -7.40 -0.23
CA LYS A 53 3.45 -8.61 -0.26
C LYS A 53 4.13 -9.72 0.55
N SER A 54 3.36 -10.42 1.37
CA SER A 54 3.80 -11.55 2.17
C SER A 54 2.76 -12.67 2.11
N GLY A 55 2.90 -13.54 1.10
CA GLY A 55 1.90 -14.57 0.79
C GLY A 55 0.57 -13.93 0.36
N GLU A 56 -0.50 -14.25 1.08
CA GLU A 56 -1.84 -13.68 0.88
C GLU A 56 -2.06 -12.36 1.64
N ASN A 57 -1.12 -11.97 2.50
CA ASN A 57 -1.17 -10.75 3.30
C ASN A 57 -0.13 -9.73 2.81
N PHE A 58 -0.05 -8.62 3.53
CA PHE A 58 0.93 -7.57 3.33
C PHE A 58 1.73 -7.37 4.61
N LEU A 59 2.93 -6.82 4.51
CA LEU A 59 3.76 -6.40 5.62
C LEU A 59 3.89 -4.89 5.58
N PHE A 60 3.53 -4.24 6.67
CA PHE A 60 3.85 -2.86 6.97
C PHE A 60 5.18 -2.82 7.71
N THR A 61 6.18 -2.20 7.11
CA THR A 61 7.51 -2.06 7.70
C THR A 61 7.79 -0.59 7.95
N HIS A 62 8.26 -0.28 9.14
CA HIS A 62 8.79 1.03 9.51
C HIS A 62 10.07 0.85 10.33
N ARG A 63 10.74 1.95 10.65
CA ARG A 63 11.91 1.96 11.51
C ARG A 63 11.65 2.83 12.72
N GLU A 64 11.88 2.31 13.91
CA GLU A 64 11.69 2.99 15.20
C GLU A 64 12.95 2.80 16.05
N SER A 65 13.51 3.90 16.55
CA SER A 65 14.70 3.91 17.41
C SER A 65 15.86 3.05 16.87
N GLY A 66 16.07 3.12 15.56
CA GLY A 66 17.12 2.45 14.80
C GLY A 66 16.78 1.03 14.37
N ALA A 67 15.71 0.43 14.90
CA ALA A 67 15.31 -0.94 14.62
C ALA A 67 14.19 -1.01 13.56
N GLN A 68 14.25 -2.01 12.68
CA GLN A 68 13.17 -2.27 11.74
C GLN A 68 12.06 -3.07 12.43
N VAL A 69 10.84 -2.55 12.34
CA VAL A 69 9.63 -3.16 12.89
C VAL A 69 8.70 -3.49 11.72
N SER A 70 8.17 -4.71 11.70
CA SER A 70 7.26 -5.17 10.65
C SER A 70 6.00 -5.77 11.27
N GLU A 71 4.85 -5.34 10.75
CA GLU A 71 3.53 -5.74 11.21
C GLU A 71 2.69 -6.29 10.04
N PRO A 72 1.88 -7.33 10.26
CA PRO A 72 1.02 -7.85 9.21
C PRO A 72 -0.14 -6.90 8.93
N LEU A 73 -0.44 -6.74 7.65
CA LEU A 73 -1.60 -6.05 7.11
C LEU A 73 -2.49 -7.06 6.39
N THR A 74 -3.78 -7.03 6.68
CA THR A 74 -4.77 -7.91 6.03
C THR A 74 -5.73 -7.09 5.18
N PRO A 75 -6.05 -7.53 3.94
CA PRO A 75 -7.10 -6.91 3.14
C PRO A 75 -8.47 -6.99 3.85
N LEU A 76 -9.20 -5.88 3.90
CA LEU A 76 -10.60 -5.90 4.31
C LEU A 76 -11.46 -6.65 3.27
N PRO A 77 -12.46 -7.42 3.70
CA PRO A 77 -13.45 -8.01 2.80
C PRO A 77 -14.17 -6.93 1.99
N THR A 78 -14.45 -7.21 0.71
CA THR A 78 -15.14 -6.27 -0.19
C THR A 78 -16.48 -5.79 0.37
N ALA A 79 -17.22 -6.66 1.06
CA ALA A 79 -18.51 -6.29 1.67
C ALA A 79 -18.36 -5.19 2.72
N GLU A 80 -17.31 -5.27 3.56
CA GLU A 80 -17.02 -4.24 4.57
C GLU A 80 -16.60 -2.92 3.91
N ILE A 81 -15.82 -2.98 2.83
CA ILE A 81 -15.44 -1.77 2.07
C ILE A 81 -16.68 -1.10 1.47
N VAL A 82 -17.62 -1.87 0.92
CA VAL A 82 -18.87 -1.33 0.36
C VAL A 82 -19.72 -0.67 1.44
N GLU A 83 -19.84 -1.29 2.61
CA GLU A 83 -20.57 -0.73 3.75
C GLU A 83 -19.93 0.58 4.26
N MET A 84 -18.60 0.60 4.44
CA MET A 84 -17.86 1.78 4.88
C MET A 84 -18.00 2.99 3.93
N PHE A 85 -18.24 2.72 2.64
CA PHE A 85 -18.35 3.73 1.60
C PHE A 85 -19.76 3.77 0.99
N GLU A 86 -20.78 3.35 1.74
CA GLU A 86 -22.16 3.39 1.28
C GLU A 86 -22.55 4.81 0.83
N GLY A 87 -23.19 4.90 -0.35
CA GLY A 87 -23.57 6.18 -0.96
C GLY A 87 -22.40 6.98 -1.58
N LYS A 88 -21.16 6.45 -1.58
CA LYS A 88 -20.05 7.03 -2.33
C LYS A 88 -20.02 6.49 -3.76
N ILE A 89 -19.73 7.36 -4.71
CA ILE A 89 -19.76 7.05 -6.15
C ILE A 89 -18.65 6.05 -6.52
N VAL A 90 -17.47 6.20 -5.92
CA VAL A 90 -16.32 5.33 -6.21
C VAL A 90 -15.62 4.96 -4.90
N PRO A 91 -15.90 3.78 -4.32
CA PRO A 91 -15.20 3.30 -3.14
C PRO A 91 -13.77 2.86 -3.49
N PRO A 92 -12.87 2.76 -2.49
CA PRO A 92 -11.56 2.12 -2.67
C PRO A 92 -11.74 0.68 -3.11
N ARG A 93 -10.84 0.17 -3.97
CA ARG A 93 -10.86 -1.23 -4.39
C ARG A 93 -10.17 -2.17 -3.39
N CYS A 94 -9.33 -1.62 -2.53
CA CYS A 94 -8.68 -2.33 -1.44
C CYS A 94 -8.45 -1.39 -0.26
N ILE A 95 -8.60 -1.94 0.93
CA ILE A 95 -8.17 -1.34 2.19
C ILE A 95 -7.37 -2.41 2.92
N LEU A 96 -6.13 -2.11 3.29
CA LEU A 96 -5.33 -2.93 4.20
C LEU A 96 -5.58 -2.47 5.62
N THR A 97 -5.69 -3.39 6.57
CA THR A 97 -5.94 -3.06 7.98
C THR A 97 -4.99 -3.83 8.89
N ALA A 98 -4.64 -3.21 10.01
CA ALA A 98 -4.10 -3.81 11.22
C ALA A 98 -4.74 -3.12 12.43
N ASP A 99 -4.41 -3.54 13.65
CA ASP A 99 -5.00 -3.00 14.89
C ASP A 99 -4.93 -1.46 14.94
N GLY A 100 -6.09 -0.81 14.79
CA GLY A 100 -6.20 0.65 14.77
C GLY A 100 -5.71 1.34 13.48
N MET A 101 -5.20 0.63 12.48
CA MET A 101 -4.68 1.24 11.24
C MET A 101 -5.45 0.78 10.00
N LYS A 102 -5.70 1.71 9.06
CA LYS A 102 -6.26 1.43 7.73
C LYS A 102 -5.48 2.16 6.65
N ILE A 103 -5.08 1.46 5.60
CA ILE A 103 -4.35 2.03 4.46
C ILE A 103 -5.16 1.79 3.20
N MET A 104 -5.37 2.83 2.41
CA MET A 104 -6.21 2.76 1.23
C MET A 104 -5.71 3.69 0.13
N LYS A 105 -6.06 3.34 -1.11
CA LYS A 105 -5.89 4.20 -2.27
C LYS A 105 -7.26 4.70 -2.71
N LEU A 106 -7.51 5.98 -2.52
CA LEU A 106 -8.68 6.65 -3.03
C LEU A 106 -8.52 6.95 -4.52
N PRO A 107 -9.61 7.00 -5.30
CA PRO A 107 -9.54 7.44 -6.69
C PRO A 107 -9.07 8.91 -6.75
N ALA A 108 -8.09 9.19 -7.61
CA ALA A 108 -7.64 10.56 -7.87
C ALA A 108 -8.78 11.40 -8.48
N GLY A 109 -8.79 12.70 -8.17
CA GLY A 109 -9.86 13.62 -8.59
C GLY A 109 -11.24 13.31 -8.00
N SER A 110 -11.31 12.51 -6.94
CA SER A 110 -12.57 12.17 -6.28
C SER A 110 -12.85 13.06 -5.07
N GLY A 111 -14.10 13.51 -4.92
CA GLY A 111 -14.53 14.32 -3.77
C GLY A 111 -14.53 13.57 -2.42
N VAL A 112 -14.20 12.27 -2.40
CA VAL A 112 -13.93 11.54 -1.15
C VAL A 112 -12.48 11.62 -0.71
N ASN A 113 -11.58 12.11 -1.57
CA ASN A 113 -10.17 12.26 -1.25
C ASN A 113 -9.89 13.66 -0.66
N PRO A 114 -9.72 13.80 0.66
CA PRO A 114 -9.50 15.10 1.29
C PRO A 114 -8.20 15.78 0.84
N THR A 115 -7.26 15.05 0.23
CA THR A 115 -5.99 15.63 -0.26
C THR A 115 -6.14 16.34 -1.61
N GLU A 116 -7.27 16.14 -2.31
CA GLU A 116 -7.59 16.81 -3.58
C GLU A 116 -8.32 18.13 -3.34
N ASP A 117 -8.73 18.42 -2.09
CA ASP A 117 -9.40 19.67 -1.72
C ASP A 117 -8.43 20.86 -1.93
N PRO A 118 -8.84 21.91 -2.66
CA PRO A 118 -8.06 23.14 -2.79
C PRO A 118 -7.72 23.81 -1.45
N ASP A 119 -8.59 23.65 -0.45
CA ASP A 119 -8.45 24.19 0.91
C ASP A 119 -7.88 23.16 1.90
N ARG A 120 -7.26 22.08 1.40
CA ARG A 120 -6.62 21.07 2.26
C ARG A 120 -5.58 21.73 3.17
N LYS A 121 -5.42 21.19 4.38
CA LYS A 121 -4.38 21.61 5.31
C LYS A 121 -3.01 21.28 4.73
N LEU A 122 -2.32 22.27 4.15
CA LEU A 122 -1.04 22.06 3.45
C LEU A 122 0.10 21.56 4.35
N SER A 123 0.05 21.83 5.66
CA SER A 123 1.00 21.21 6.59
C SER A 123 0.80 19.70 6.74
N GLN A 124 -0.43 19.21 6.53
CA GLN A 124 -0.80 17.80 6.58
C GLN A 124 -0.72 17.11 5.21
N TYR A 125 -1.08 17.83 4.15
CA TYR A 125 -1.15 17.37 2.78
C TYR A 125 -0.47 18.40 1.85
N PRO A 126 0.87 18.48 1.84
CA PRO A 126 1.59 19.47 1.03
C PRO A 126 1.25 19.37 -0.46
N GLU A 127 1.10 18.16 -0.98
CA GLU A 127 0.65 17.88 -2.34
C GLU A 127 -0.56 16.90 -2.32
N PRO A 128 -1.43 16.90 -3.34
CA PRO A 128 -2.48 15.89 -3.46
C PRO A 128 -1.88 14.48 -3.56
N THR A 129 -2.49 13.51 -2.87
CA THR A 129 -2.12 12.10 -2.95
C THR A 129 -3.34 11.19 -2.82
N PRO A 130 -3.49 10.15 -3.66
CA PRO A 130 -4.56 9.18 -3.51
C PRO A 130 -4.32 8.19 -2.36
N PHE A 131 -3.11 8.13 -1.81
CA PHE A 131 -2.75 7.14 -0.79
C PHE A 131 -2.92 7.73 0.60
N LEU A 132 -3.76 7.10 1.42
CA LEU A 132 -4.08 7.55 2.76
C LEU A 132 -3.88 6.44 3.77
N MET A 133 -3.45 6.86 4.96
CA MET A 133 -3.35 6.03 6.14
C MET A 133 -4.19 6.65 7.26
N GLY A 134 -5.20 5.95 7.73
CA GLY A 134 -5.90 6.26 8.97
C GLY A 134 -5.28 5.50 10.14
N ILE A 135 -5.04 6.18 11.25
CA ILE A 135 -4.54 5.60 12.51
C ILE A 135 -5.51 5.99 13.63
N SER A 136 -5.86 5.01 14.46
CA SER A 136 -6.79 5.12 15.59
C SER A 136 -6.20 4.37 16.78
N ALA A 137 -5.19 4.97 17.40
CA ALA A 137 -4.55 4.49 18.62
C ALA A 137 -4.78 5.51 19.76
N GLY A 138 -6.03 5.62 20.23
CA GLY A 138 -6.44 6.62 21.24
C GLY A 138 -6.76 8.01 20.68
N VAL A 139 -6.16 8.38 19.53
CA VAL A 139 -6.51 9.56 18.72
C VAL A 139 -6.68 9.15 17.26
N ALA A 140 -7.74 9.62 16.61
CA ALA A 140 -7.97 9.40 15.19
C ALA A 140 -7.21 10.42 14.34
N ALA A 141 -6.30 9.95 13.51
CA ALA A 141 -5.53 10.76 12.56
C ALA A 141 -5.60 10.16 11.15
N VAL A 142 -5.47 11.01 10.13
CA VAL A 142 -5.34 10.61 8.73
C VAL A 142 -4.07 11.23 8.17
N LEU A 143 -3.24 10.45 7.51
CA LEU A 143 -1.96 10.86 6.95
C LEU A 143 -1.97 10.65 5.44
N GLY A 144 -1.39 11.61 4.72
CA GLY A 144 -1.06 11.45 3.31
C GLY A 144 0.18 10.60 3.16
N LEU A 145 0.11 9.57 2.31
CA LEU A 145 1.26 8.78 1.93
C LEU A 145 1.71 9.21 0.53
N TYR A 146 2.99 9.53 0.38
CA TYR A 146 3.58 9.93 -0.88
C TYR A 146 4.48 8.79 -1.38
N PRO A 147 4.12 8.12 -2.49
CA PRO A 147 4.97 7.10 -3.07
C PRO A 147 6.33 7.70 -3.44
N VAL A 148 7.41 7.04 -3.04
CA VAL A 148 8.78 7.45 -3.35
C VAL A 148 9.57 6.27 -3.94
N PRO A 149 10.67 6.53 -4.65
CA PRO A 149 11.55 5.46 -5.09
C PRO A 149 12.03 4.62 -3.92
N HIS A 150 12.13 3.31 -4.14
CA HIS A 150 12.61 2.37 -3.14
C HIS A 150 14.02 2.73 -2.65
N GLN A 151 14.26 2.60 -1.35
CA GLN A 151 15.58 2.80 -0.74
C GLN A 151 15.92 1.64 0.20
N GLU A 152 17.20 1.25 0.30
CA GLU A 152 17.59 0.14 1.18
C GLU A 152 17.19 0.36 2.65
N THR A 153 17.29 1.60 3.13
CA THR A 153 16.99 1.95 4.52
C THR A 153 15.83 2.95 4.61
N LEU A 154 14.86 2.62 5.47
CA LEU A 154 13.82 3.56 5.87
C LEU A 154 14.37 4.60 6.86
N LYS A 155 13.83 5.82 6.77
CA LYS A 155 14.00 6.87 7.76
C LYS A 155 13.31 6.46 9.06
N ASP A 156 13.93 6.78 10.18
CA ASP A 156 13.34 6.52 11.49
C ASP A 156 12.06 7.34 11.70
N ILE A 157 11.04 6.77 12.32
CA ILE A 157 9.82 7.52 12.66
C ILE A 157 10.09 8.61 13.69
N ASP A 158 11.11 8.42 14.55
CA ASP A 158 11.51 9.35 15.59
C ASP A 158 12.34 10.54 15.06
N GLU A 159 12.87 10.44 13.83
CA GLU A 159 13.61 11.52 13.21
C GLU A 159 12.63 12.55 12.62
N GLU A 160 12.75 13.82 13.00
CA GLU A 160 11.95 14.91 12.41
C GLU A 160 12.34 15.15 10.94
N ASP A 161 11.38 15.54 10.11
CA ASP A 161 11.72 16.17 8.82
C ASP A 161 12.18 17.61 9.08
N GLU A 162 13.18 18.10 8.34
CA GLU A 162 13.74 19.45 8.55
C GLU A 162 12.69 20.58 8.42
N ASP A 163 11.53 20.28 7.82
CA ASP A 163 10.37 21.16 7.65
C ASP A 163 9.13 20.69 8.44
N ASP A 164 9.28 19.90 9.51
CA ASP A 164 8.16 19.38 10.29
C ASP A 164 7.78 20.28 11.47
N ASP A 165 6.72 21.07 11.30
CA ASP A 165 5.88 21.53 12.41
C ASP A 165 5.15 20.30 13.02
N GLY A 166 5.94 19.48 13.72
CA GLY A 166 5.63 18.25 14.44
C GLY A 166 4.23 17.65 14.24
N TYR A 167 4.18 16.48 13.60
CA TYR A 167 3.05 15.58 13.76
C TYR A 167 3.06 15.00 15.17
N ILE A 168 2.31 15.61 16.08
CA ILE A 168 2.13 15.06 17.42
C ILE A 168 1.25 13.81 17.31
N TYR A 169 1.87 12.63 17.32
CA TYR A 169 1.24 11.45 17.91
C TYR A 169 1.00 11.77 19.38
N SER A 170 -0.21 12.19 19.70
CA SER A 170 -0.56 12.47 21.09
C SER A 170 -0.60 11.12 21.82
N LYS A 171 0.41 10.87 22.66
CA LYS A 171 0.51 9.71 23.55
C LYS A 171 -0.69 9.58 24.48
#